data_AF-A0A7C4CQQ8-F1
#
_entry.id   AF-A0A7C4CQQ8-F1
#
_cell.length_a   1.000
_cell.length_b   1.000
_cell.length_c   1.000
_cell.angle_alpha   90.00
_cell.angle_beta   90.00
_cell.angle_gamma   90.00
#
_symmetry.space_group_name_H-M   'P 1'
#
loop_
_entity.id
_entity.type
_entity.pdbx_description
1 polymer ?
#
loop_
_entity_poly.entity_id
_entity_poly.type
_entity_poly.pdbx_seq_one_letter_code
_entity_poly.pdbx_strand_id
1 'polypeptide(L)'
;MSDEDFKVFLDDFCDFLDGLEEAVKRLKMQIARLVGVKPSIPEETFTILKWQAEKGAVLGDYEVAYRNQNVLENWLHAFNILKANNSVISSPFHLEGYQYRYWIYPEKYDDRIFRKKLSKEVSE
;
A
#
# COMPACT_ATOMS: atom_id res chain seq x y z
N MET A 1 7.50 -37.95 20.09
CA MET A 1 6.59 -37.14 19.25
C MET A 1 6.78 -37.64 17.84
N SER A 2 5.72 -38.09 17.19
CA SER A 2 5.81 -38.52 15.78
C SER A 2 5.94 -37.31 14.87
N ASP A 3 6.43 -37.51 13.64
CA ASP A 3 6.45 -36.44 12.63
C ASP A 3 5.05 -35.89 12.33
N GLU A 4 4.01 -36.71 12.53
CA GLU A 4 2.62 -36.33 12.36
C GLU A 4 2.14 -35.42 13.50
N ASP A 5 2.47 -35.77 14.76
CA ASP A 5 2.19 -34.91 15.92
C ASP A 5 2.88 -33.54 15.81
N PHE A 6 4.10 -33.52 15.28
CA PHE A 6 4.87 -32.29 15.09
C PHE A 6 4.25 -31.38 14.01
N LYS A 7 3.73 -31.96 12.91
CA LYS A 7 3.02 -31.19 11.88
C LYS A 7 1.73 -30.57 12.42
N VAL A 8 0.92 -31.35 13.14
CA VAL A 8 -0.31 -30.86 13.76
C VAL A 8 0.00 -29.70 14.71
N PHE A 9 1.06 -29.83 15.53
CA PHE A 9 1.51 -28.74 16.39
C PHE A 9 1.91 -27.47 15.62
N LEU A 10 2.61 -27.60 14.49
CA LEU A 10 3.01 -26.44 13.68
C LEU A 10 1.80 -25.75 13.05
N ASP A 11 0.82 -26.52 12.56
CA ASP A 11 -0.42 -25.97 12.00
C ASP A 11 -1.20 -25.22 13.09
N ASP A 12 -1.39 -25.82 14.27
CA ASP A 12 -2.03 -25.17 15.42
C ASP A 12 -1.28 -23.89 15.85
N PHE A 13 0.05 -23.90 15.78
CA PHE A 13 0.87 -22.75 16.12
C PHE A 13 0.74 -21.63 15.09
N CYS A 14 0.68 -21.95 13.80
CA CYS A 14 0.39 -20.98 12.74
C CYS A 14 -1.00 -20.34 12.93
N ASP A 15 -2.03 -21.14 13.19
CA ASP A 15 -3.39 -20.64 13.46
C ASP A 15 -3.43 -19.70 14.68
N PHE A 16 -2.66 -20.02 15.73
CA PHE A 16 -2.51 -19.14 16.89
C PHE A 16 -1.85 -17.81 16.53
N LEU A 17 -0.77 -17.83 15.74
CA LEU A 17 -0.08 -16.62 15.30
C LEU A 17 -0.98 -15.74 14.43
N ASP A 18 -1.75 -16.32 13.52
CA ASP A 18 -2.73 -15.61 12.70
C ASP A 18 -3.81 -14.95 13.58
N GLY A 19 -4.26 -15.67 14.61
CA GLY A 19 -5.19 -15.15 15.61
C GLY A 19 -4.65 -13.93 16.36
N LEU A 20 -3.37 -13.94 16.74
CA LEU A 20 -2.70 -12.80 17.36
C LEU A 20 -2.60 -11.61 16.39
N GLU A 21 -2.25 -11.86 15.13
CA GLU A 21 -2.15 -10.80 14.13
C GLU A 21 -3.50 -10.08 13.95
N GLU A 22 -4.59 -10.83 13.84
CA GLU A 22 -5.94 -10.28 13.71
C GLU A 22 -6.41 -9.54 14.98
N ALA A 23 -6.01 -9.99 16.17
CA ALA A 23 -6.28 -9.27 17.41
C ALA A 23 -5.55 -7.92 17.45
N VAL A 24 -4.28 -7.89 17.04
CA VAL A 24 -3.47 -6.66 16.98
C VAL A 24 -4.03 -5.68 15.95
N LYS A 25 -4.43 -6.15 14.76
CA LYS A 25 -5.10 -5.31 13.74
C LYS A 25 -6.38 -4.67 14.30
N ARG A 26 -7.22 -5.44 14.98
CA ARG A 26 -8.45 -4.93 15.61
C ARG A 26 -8.16 -3.88 16.68
N LEU A 27 -7.17 -4.12 17.53
CA LEU A 27 -6.77 -3.17 18.57
C LEU A 27 -6.28 -1.85 17.95
N LYS A 28 -5.41 -1.91 16.93
CA LYS A 28 -4.94 -0.72 16.20
C LYS A 28 -6.10 0.08 15.62
N MET A 29 -7.10 -0.59 15.03
CA MET A 29 -8.30 0.09 14.51
C MET A 29 -9.14 0.76 15.60
N GLN A 30 -9.32 0.11 16.75
CA GLN A 30 -10.07 0.70 17.86
C GLN A 30 -9.35 1.91 18.44
N ILE A 31 -8.03 1.83 18.63
CA ILE A 31 -7.21 2.95 19.08
C ILE A 31 -7.34 4.12 18.09
N ALA A 32 -7.12 3.88 16.78
CA ALA A 32 -7.26 4.89 15.74
C ALA A 32 -8.61 5.63 15.79
N ARG A 33 -9.71 4.90 16.03
CA ARG A 33 -11.05 5.50 16.22
C ARG A 33 -11.14 6.37 17.47
N LEU A 34 -10.57 5.92 18.60
CA LEU A 34 -10.65 6.62 19.88
C LEU A 34 -9.80 7.90 19.91
N VAL A 35 -8.58 7.86 19.37
CA VAL A 35 -7.69 9.04 19.33
C VAL A 35 -7.92 9.94 18.12
N GLY A 36 -8.85 9.60 17.22
CA GLY A 36 -9.08 10.35 15.98
C GLY A 36 -7.89 10.32 15.02
N VAL A 37 -6.90 9.46 15.29
CA VAL A 37 -5.72 9.27 14.46
C VAL A 37 -6.13 8.41 13.29
N LYS A 38 -6.32 9.02 12.12
CA LYS A 38 -6.26 8.26 10.87
C LYS A 38 -4.87 7.60 10.82
N PRO A 39 -4.76 6.29 10.55
CA PRO A 39 -3.45 5.66 10.44
C PRO A 39 -2.60 6.47 9.46
N SER A 40 -1.54 7.10 9.97
CA SER A 40 -0.61 7.85 9.14
C SER A 40 0.17 6.83 8.35
N ILE A 41 -0.11 6.74 7.04
CA ILE A 41 0.65 5.90 6.14
C ILE A 41 1.93 6.68 5.82
N PRO A 42 3.14 6.20 6.17
CA PRO A 42 4.36 6.87 5.78
C PRO A 42 4.50 6.83 4.26
N GLU A 43 4.96 7.92 3.63
CA GLU A 43 5.18 7.93 2.18
C GLU A 43 6.24 6.91 1.74
N GLU A 44 7.12 6.49 2.66
CA GLU A 44 8.10 5.41 2.48
C GLU A 44 7.48 4.11 1.98
N THR A 45 6.21 3.85 2.34
CA THR A 45 5.40 2.74 1.82
C THR A 45 5.38 2.71 0.29
N PHE A 46 5.44 3.88 -0.35
CA PHE A 46 5.44 4.02 -1.80
C PHE A 46 6.83 4.32 -2.36
N THR A 47 7.65 5.13 -1.69
CA THR A 47 8.97 5.52 -2.22
C THR A 47 9.99 4.37 -2.22
N ILE A 48 9.76 3.31 -1.43
CA ILE A 48 10.55 2.07 -1.46
C ILE A 48 10.44 1.30 -2.78
N LEU A 49 9.37 1.54 -3.57
CA LEU A 49 9.19 0.87 -4.85
C LEU A 49 10.19 1.37 -5.90
N LYS A 50 10.47 0.54 -6.89
CA LYS A 50 11.24 0.89 -8.09
C LYS A 50 10.33 1.58 -9.09
N TRP A 51 10.63 2.84 -9.35
CA TRP A 51 9.85 3.73 -10.21
C TRP A 51 10.55 3.96 -11.54
N GLN A 52 9.80 3.87 -12.63
CA GLN A 52 10.26 4.17 -13.99
C GLN A 52 9.58 5.43 -14.50
N ALA A 53 10.36 6.38 -15.00
CA ALA A 53 9.83 7.59 -15.61
C ALA A 53 9.15 7.25 -16.95
N GLU A 54 7.93 7.74 -17.13
CA GLU A 54 7.15 7.62 -18.35
C GLU A 54 6.59 8.99 -18.75
N LYS A 55 6.26 9.13 -20.04
CA LYS A 55 5.64 10.33 -20.60
C LYS A 55 4.31 9.98 -21.23
N GLY A 56 3.26 10.70 -20.82
CA GLY A 56 1.93 10.57 -21.37
C GLY A 56 1.55 11.83 -22.12
N ALA A 57 0.82 11.69 -23.23
CA ALA A 57 0.35 12.82 -24.03
C ALA A 57 -0.51 13.81 -23.22
N VAL A 58 -1.29 13.30 -22.25
CA VAL A 58 -2.17 14.10 -21.38
C VAL A 58 -1.57 14.32 -19.99
N LEU A 59 -0.90 13.30 -19.45
CA LEU A 59 -0.36 13.32 -18.08
C LEU A 59 0.99 14.05 -17.96
N GLY A 60 1.69 14.32 -19.07
CA GLY A 60 3.07 14.80 -19.04
C GLY A 60 4.00 13.76 -18.40
N ASP A 61 4.95 14.22 -17.59
CA ASP A 61 5.85 13.34 -16.84
C ASP A 61 5.13 12.68 -15.66
N TYR A 62 5.19 11.35 -15.60
CA TYR A 62 4.74 10.53 -14.47
C TYR A 62 5.68 9.35 -14.28
N GLU A 63 5.49 8.58 -13.22
CA GLU A 63 6.31 7.39 -12.95
C GLU A 63 5.43 6.17 -12.67
N VAL A 64 5.95 5.00 -13.00
CA VAL A 64 5.27 3.71 -12.87
C VAL A 64 6.12 2.73 -12.08
N ALA A 65 5.51 2.05 -11.11
CA ALA A 65 6.09 0.92 -10.41
C ALA A 65 5.39 -0.37 -10.84
N TYR A 66 6.10 -1.21 -11.59
CA TYR A 66 5.62 -2.49 -12.08
C TYR A 66 5.75 -3.60 -11.03
N ARG A 67 4.73 -4.45 -10.90
CA ARG A 67 4.68 -5.55 -9.93
C ARG A 67 5.86 -6.51 -10.05
N ASN A 68 6.22 -6.89 -11.28
CA ASN A 68 7.28 -7.86 -11.56
C ASN A 68 8.72 -7.34 -11.31
N GLN A 69 8.90 -6.04 -11.08
CA GLN A 69 10.21 -5.43 -10.83
C GLN A 69 10.45 -5.12 -9.35
N ASN A 70 9.42 -5.27 -8.53
CA ASN A 70 9.41 -4.93 -7.12
C ASN A 70 9.37 -6.18 -6.24
N VAL A 71 9.75 -6.02 -4.97
CA VAL A 71 9.48 -7.05 -3.96
C VAL A 71 7.96 -7.16 -3.83
N LEU A 72 7.44 -8.37 -4.02
CA LEU A 72 6.00 -8.62 -4.13
C LEU A 72 5.23 -8.13 -2.89
N GLU A 73 5.76 -8.36 -1.71
CA GLU A 73 5.16 -7.95 -0.44
C GLU A 73 5.00 -6.43 -0.33
N ASN A 74 6.10 -5.68 -0.57
CA ASN A 74 6.08 -4.20 -0.57
C ASN A 74 5.11 -3.66 -1.61
N TRP A 75 5.10 -4.24 -2.80
CA TRP A 75 4.22 -3.81 -3.88
C TRP A 75 2.74 -4.08 -3.55
N LEU A 76 2.43 -5.28 -3.04
CA LEU A 76 1.06 -5.63 -2.63
C LEU A 76 0.57 -4.75 -1.49
N HIS A 77 1.43 -4.43 -0.52
CA HIS A 77 1.08 -3.54 0.57
C HIS A 77 0.66 -2.15 0.05
N ALA A 78 1.49 -1.54 -0.79
CA ALA A 78 1.18 -0.25 -1.43
C ALA A 78 -0.07 -0.31 -2.32
N PHE A 79 -0.21 -1.37 -3.13
CA PHE A 79 -1.36 -1.56 -4.01
C PHE A 79 -2.68 -1.70 -3.21
N ASN A 80 -2.66 -2.48 -2.13
CA ASN A 80 -3.84 -2.69 -1.29
C ASN A 80 -4.27 -1.42 -0.56
N ILE A 81 -3.32 -0.58 -0.15
CA ILE A 81 -3.62 0.74 0.41
C ILE A 81 -4.36 1.60 -0.62
N LEU A 82 -3.86 1.68 -1.86
CA LEU A 82 -4.50 2.48 -2.91
C LEU A 82 -5.87 1.92 -3.29
N LYS A 83 -6.00 0.59 -3.35
CA LYS A 83 -7.28 -0.08 -3.60
C LYS A 83 -8.30 0.22 -2.50
N ALA A 84 -7.91 0.14 -1.23
CA ALA A 84 -8.78 0.44 -0.10
C ALA A 84 -9.23 1.92 -0.07
N ASN A 85 -8.41 2.82 -0.60
CA ASN A 85 -8.70 4.26 -0.70
C ASN A 85 -9.34 4.67 -2.04
N ASN A 86 -9.73 3.71 -2.91
CA ASN A 86 -10.28 3.96 -4.25
C ASN A 86 -9.43 4.94 -5.08
N SER A 87 -8.11 4.83 -4.96
CA SER A 87 -7.16 5.82 -5.47
C SER A 87 -6.94 5.63 -6.97
N VAL A 88 -7.81 6.23 -7.76
CA VAL A 88 -7.75 6.22 -9.23
C VAL A 88 -7.19 7.54 -9.76
N ILE A 89 -6.93 7.63 -11.07
CA ILE A 89 -6.36 8.83 -11.69
C ILE A 89 -7.16 10.12 -11.42
N SER A 90 -8.48 10.03 -11.28
CA SER A 90 -9.37 11.15 -10.95
C SER A 90 -9.40 11.51 -9.47
N SER A 91 -8.93 10.61 -8.60
CA SER A 91 -8.87 10.81 -7.14
C SER A 91 -7.58 10.18 -6.60
N PRO A 92 -6.41 10.77 -6.93
CA PRO A 92 -5.13 10.21 -6.54
C PRO A 92 -4.88 10.41 -5.04
N PHE A 93 -4.25 9.42 -4.41
CA PHE A 93 -3.95 9.41 -2.99
C PHE A 93 -2.67 10.17 -2.66
N HIS A 94 -2.75 11.00 -1.62
CA HIS A 94 -1.61 11.54 -0.90
C HIS A 94 -2.06 11.96 0.49
N LEU A 95 -1.13 12.03 1.44
CA LEU A 95 -1.37 12.64 2.76
C LEU A 95 -0.60 13.96 2.86
N GLU A 96 -0.85 14.72 3.92
CA GLU A 96 -0.11 15.94 4.21
C GLU A 96 1.39 15.64 4.35
N GLY A 97 2.23 16.48 3.73
CA GLY A 97 3.69 16.32 3.71
C GLY A 97 4.23 15.39 2.60
N TYR A 98 3.36 14.66 1.89
CA TYR A 98 3.79 13.83 0.78
C TYR A 98 4.39 14.67 -0.35
N GLN A 99 5.33 14.08 -1.08
CA GLN A 99 5.95 14.68 -2.26
C GLN A 99 5.27 14.26 -3.57
N TYR A 100 4.60 13.11 -3.56
CA TYR A 100 3.91 12.56 -4.72
C TYR A 100 2.45 12.25 -4.42
N ARG A 101 1.67 12.20 -5.48
CA ARG A 101 0.33 11.61 -5.50
C ARG A 101 0.38 10.27 -6.22
N TYR A 102 -0.36 9.30 -5.72
CA TYR A 102 -0.31 7.90 -6.12
C TYR A 102 -1.68 7.41 -6.58
N TRP A 103 -1.74 6.56 -7.61
CA TRP A 103 -2.99 5.96 -8.05
C TRP A 103 -2.79 4.61 -8.73
N ILE A 104 -3.88 3.88 -8.86
CA ILE A 104 -4.00 2.65 -9.64
C ILE A 104 -4.98 2.85 -10.78
N TYR A 105 -4.94 1.97 -11.78
CA TYR A 105 -5.93 1.95 -12.86
C TYR A 105 -6.49 0.53 -13.06
N PRO A 106 -7.23 0.00 -12.07
CA PRO A 106 -7.60 -1.42 -12.01
C PRO A 106 -8.48 -1.89 -13.17
N GLU A 107 -9.19 -0.98 -13.84
CA GLU A 107 -9.99 -1.29 -15.03
C GLU A 107 -9.13 -1.68 -16.25
N LYS A 108 -7.89 -1.20 -16.29
CA LYS A 108 -6.99 -1.40 -17.44
C LYS A 108 -5.73 -2.18 -17.08
N TYR A 109 -5.23 -2.00 -15.86
CA TYR A 109 -3.96 -2.56 -15.40
C TYR A 109 -4.08 -3.01 -13.94
N ASP A 110 -3.68 -4.24 -13.68
CA ASP A 110 -3.57 -4.85 -12.35
C ASP A 110 -2.11 -5.06 -11.91
N ASP A 111 -1.16 -4.68 -12.77
CA ASP A 111 0.27 -4.97 -12.65
C ASP A 111 1.12 -3.75 -12.34
N ARG A 112 0.52 -2.57 -12.16
CA ARG A 112 1.27 -1.31 -11.98
C ARG A 112 0.61 -0.31 -11.04
N ILE A 113 1.45 0.44 -10.36
CA ILE A 113 1.09 1.62 -9.55
C ILE A 113 1.69 2.84 -10.25
N PHE A 114 0.95 3.94 -10.25
CA PHE A 114 1.38 5.20 -10.85
C PHE A 114 1.65 6.24 -9.76
N ARG A 115 2.60 7.13 -10.02
CA ARG A 115 2.78 8.35 -9.22
C ARG A 115 3.11 9.56 -10.09
N LYS A 116 2.88 10.74 -9.53
CA LYS A 116 3.35 12.00 -10.08
C LYS A 116 3.67 12.96 -8.94
N LYS A 117 4.71 13.78 -9.12
CA LYS A 117 5.09 14.79 -8.14
C LYS A 117 3.95 15.77 -7.92
N LEU A 118 3.66 16.11 -6.66
CA LEU A 118 2.73 17.19 -6.36
C LEU A 118 3.30 18.50 -6.91
N SER A 119 2.50 19.23 -7.67
CA SER A 119 2.84 20.60 -8.04
C SER A 119 2.83 21.41 -6.75
N LYS A 120 3.89 22.19 -6.50
CA LYS A 120 3.84 23.24 -5.49
C LYS A 120 2.87 24.29 -6.03
N GLU A 121 1.59 24.16 -5.76
CA GLU A 121 0.74 25.36 -5.75
C GLU A 121 1.21 26.15 -4.54
N VAL A 122 1.87 27.28 -4.81
CA VAL A 122 2.13 28.31 -3.82
C VAL A 122 0.76 28.69 -3.28
N SER A 123 0.45 28.25 -2.06
CA SER A 123 -0.69 28.77 -1.32
C SER A 123 -0.34 30.23 -1.01
N GLU A 124 -0.87 31.16 -1.80
CA GLU A 124 -0.95 32.59 -1.45
C GLU A 124 -1.87 32.81 -0.26
#